data_AF-A0A927TWK1-F1
#
_entry.id   AF-A0A927TWK1-F1
#
_cell.length_a   1.000
_cell.length_b   1.000
_cell.length_c   1.000
_cell.angle_alpha   90.00
_cell.angle_beta   90.00
_cell.angle_gamma   90.00
#
_symmetry.space_group_name_H-M   'P 1'
#
loop_
_entity.id
_entity.type
_entity.pdbx_description
1 polymer ?
#
loop_
_entity_poly.entity_id
_entity_poly.type
_entity_poly.pdbx_seq_one_letter_code
_entity_poly.pdbx_strand_id
1 'polypeptide(L)' 'MSFYKKNDDYRDILHLSRPEIKGHPKMDALSRAAQFSPFAALTGFDDAIEETAEEWREGTLR' A
#
# COMPACT_ATOMS: atom_id res chain seq x y z
N MET A 1 -4.50 23.71 -20.79
CA MET A 1 -5.85 23.59 -20.20
C MET A 1 -5.89 22.31 -19.39
N SER A 2 -5.94 22.38 -18.06
CA SER A 2 -5.84 21.20 -17.18
C SER A 2 -7.16 20.43 -17.11
N PHE A 3 -7.17 19.16 -17.52
CA PHE A 3 -8.29 18.23 -17.43
C PHE A 3 -8.36 17.55 -16.05
N TYR A 4 -8.38 18.33 -14.97
CA TYR A 4 -8.68 17.78 -13.64
C TYR A 4 -10.06 18.30 -13.20
N LYS A 5 -11.08 17.46 -13.38
CA LYS A 5 -12.37 17.65 -12.73
C LYS A 5 -12.18 17.31 -11.25
N LYS A 6 -12.14 18.35 -10.41
CA LYS A 6 -12.11 18.20 -8.96
C LYS A 6 -13.49 17.68 -8.53
N ASN A 7 -13.61 16.38 -8.32
CA ASN A 7 -14.83 15.78 -7.78
C ASN A 7 -14.84 16.05 -6.27
N ASP A 8 -15.66 17.02 -5.87
CA ASP A 8 -15.87 17.45 -4.48
C ASP A 8 -16.92 16.60 -3.75
N ASP A 9 -17.29 15.46 -4.33
CA ASP A 9 -18.45 14.62 -3.99
C ASP A 9 -18.39 13.96 -2.59
N TYR A 10 -17.34 14.23 -1.82
CA TYR A 10 -17.10 13.64 -0.51
C TYR A 10 -16.63 14.67 0.54
N ARG A 11 -16.75 15.97 0.26
CA ARG A 11 -16.34 17.04 1.19
C ARG A 11 -17.07 16.99 2.52
N ASP A 12 -18.32 16.53 2.51
CA ASP A 12 -19.18 16.35 3.67
C ASP A 12 -18.70 15.23 4.61
N ILE A 13 -18.02 14.21 4.07
CA ILE A 13 -17.51 13.07 4.85
C ILE A 13 -16.01 13.12 5.15
N LEU A 14 -15.24 13.98 4.46
CA LEU A 14 -13.78 14.03 4.54
C LEU A 14 -13.24 14.27 5.96
N HIS A 15 -13.95 15.09 6.74
CA HIS A 15 -13.54 15.50 8.09
C HIS A 15 -14.21 14.71 9.21
N LEU A 16 -15.04 13.72 8.88
CA LEU A 16 -15.73 12.91 9.88
C LEU A 16 -14.75 11.99 10.60
N SER A 17 -14.95 11.84 11.92
CA SER A 17 -14.25 10.82 12.69
C SER A 17 -14.56 9.44 12.12
N ARG A 18 -13.55 8.57 12.06
CA ARG A 18 -13.75 7.20 11.60
C ARG A 18 -14.80 6.47 12.46
N PRO A 19 -15.84 5.86 11.87
CA PRO A 19 -16.90 5.20 12.63
C PRO A 19 -16.36 4.09 13.54
N GLU A 20 -16.94 3.99 14.74
CA GLU A 20 -16.65 2.90 15.68
C GLU A 20 -17.84 1.95 15.72
N ILE A 21 -17.60 0.70 15.33
CA ILE A 21 -18.64 -0.32 15.25
C ILE A 21 -18.72 -1.03 16.60
N LYS A 22 -19.90 -1.02 17.22
CA LYS A 22 -20.14 -1.74 18.48
C LYS A 22 -19.90 -3.25 18.28
N GLY A 23 -19.20 -3.88 19.23
CA GLY A 23 -18.91 -5.32 19.18
C GLY A 23 -17.79 -5.72 18.22
N HIS A 24 -17.23 -4.79 17.45
CA HIS A 24 -16.09 -5.02 16.56
C HIS A 24 -14.91 -4.12 16.96
N PRO A 25 -14.20 -4.47 18.06
CA PRO A 25 -13.02 -3.72 18.47
C PRO A 25 -11.96 -3.73 17.36
N LYS A 26 -11.24 -2.60 17.22
CA LYS A 26 -10.14 -2.49 16.28
C LYS A 26 -9.04 -3.49 16.67
N MET A 27 -8.46 -4.15 15.67
CA MET A 27 -7.32 -5.04 15.89
C MET A 27 -6.12 -4.25 16.41
N ASP A 28 -5.40 -4.81 17.39
CA ASP A 28 -4.16 -4.22 17.93
C ASP A 28 -3.08 -4.05 16.84
N ALA A 29 -2.20 -3.06 17.00
CA ALA A 29 -1.15 -2.76 16.03
C ALA A 29 -0.21 -3.95 15.78
N LEU A 30 0.14 -4.71 16.82
CA LEU A 30 1.01 -5.87 16.69
C LEU A 30 0.31 -7.01 15.95
N SER A 31 -0.96 -7.26 16.28
CA SER A 31 -1.77 -8.26 15.58
C SER A 31 -1.97 -7.90 14.10
N ARG A 32 -2.07 -6.61 13.75
CA ARG A 32 -2.06 -6.16 12.36
C ARG A 32 -0.72 -6.46 11.67
N ALA A 33 0.40 -6.19 12.33
CA ALA A 33 1.73 -6.45 11.77
C ALA A 33 2.00 -7.95 11.54
N ALA A 34 1.52 -8.81 12.44
CA ALA A 34 1.71 -10.27 12.35
C ALA A 34 1.13 -10.86 11.06
N GLN A 35 0.07 -10.27 10.48
CA GLN A 35 -0.48 -10.70 9.18
C GLN A 35 0.54 -10.61 8.03
N PHE A 36 1.50 -9.67 8.15
CA PHE A 36 2.56 -9.45 7.18
C PHE A 36 3.87 -10.19 7.55
N SER A 37 3.91 -10.87 8.69
CA SER A 37 5.08 -11.67 9.13
C SER A 37 5.52 -12.74 8.13
N PRO A 38 4.65 -13.43 7.36
CA PRO A 38 5.09 -14.42 6.38
C PRO A 38 6.03 -13.88 5.30
N PHE A 39 5.98 -12.56 5.04
CA PHE A 39 6.83 -11.89 4.05
C PHE A 39 8.08 -11.26 4.65
N ALA A 40 8.30 -11.39 5.96
CA ALA A 40 9.50 -10.86 6.60
C ALA A 40 10.79 -11.46 6.02
N ALA A 41 10.75 -12.69 5.50
CA ALA A 41 11.91 -13.30 4.84
C ALA A 41 12.31 -12.59 3.53
N LEU A 42 11.43 -11.78 2.93
CA LEU A 42 11.75 -11.03 1.71
C LEU A 42 12.62 -9.79 1.98
N THR A 43 12.79 -9.38 3.24
CA THR A 43 13.72 -8.29 3.57
C THR A 43 15.15 -8.75 3.32
N GLY A 44 15.91 -8.03 2.49
CA GLY A 44 17.28 -8.39 2.11
C GLY A 44 17.41 -9.08 0.74
N PHE A 45 16.31 -9.25 0.01
CA PHE A 45 16.35 -9.63 -1.42
C PHE A 45 16.33 -8.42 -2.36
N ASP A 46 16.55 -7.21 -1.83
CA ASP A 46 16.50 -5.96 -2.59
C ASP A 46 17.49 -5.99 -3.77
N ASP A 47 18.73 -6.45 -3.52
CA ASP A 47 19.77 -6.56 -4.55
C ASP A 47 19.39 -7.53 -5.68
N ALA A 48 18.78 -8.68 -5.34
CA ALA A 48 18.34 -9.66 -6.34
C ALA A 48 17.16 -9.13 -7.17
N ILE A 49 16.25 -8.36 -6.55
CA ILE A 49 15.15 -7.70 -7.26
C ILE A 49 15.70 -6.64 -8.23
N GLU A 50 16.72 -5.89 -7.82
CA GLU A 50 17.36 -4.87 -8.65
C GLU A 50 18.09 -5.48 -9.85
N GLU A 51 18.89 -6.54 -9.64
CA GLU A 51 19.58 -7.29 -10.70
C GLU A 51 18.58 -7.84 -11.72
N THR A 52 17.52 -8.52 -11.26
CA THR A 52 16.49 -9.04 -12.16
C THR A 52 15.81 -7.90 -12.94
N ALA A 53 15.58 -6.74 -12.31
CA ALA A 53 14.98 -5.58 -12.97
C ALA A 53 15.93 -4.93 -14.00
N GLU A 54 17.24 -5.02 -13.82
CA GLU A 54 18.25 -4.62 -14.81
C GLU A 54 18.26 -5.58 -16.01
N GLU A 55 18.30 -6.89 -15.78
CA GLU A 55 18.22 -7.91 -16.85
C GLU A 55 16.96 -7.72 -17.72
N TRP A 56 15.80 -7.47 -17.09
CA TRP A 56 14.55 -7.19 -17.81
C TRP A 56 14.61 -5.88 -18.62
N ARG A 57 15.29 -4.84 -18.12
CA ARG A 57 15.49 -3.57 -18.83
C ARG A 57 16.47 -3.72 -20.00
N GLU A 58 17.50 -4.52 -19.85
CA GLU A 58 18.45 -4.81 -20.93
C GLU A 58 17.82 -5.69 -22.02
N GLY A 59 16.99 -6.66 -21.63
CA GLY A 59 16.26 -7.53 -22.56
C GLY A 59 15.16 -6.82 -23.36
N THR A 60 14.63 -5.70 -22.88
CA THR A 60 13.65 -4.86 -23.60
C THR A 60 14.30 -3.85 -24.57
N LEU A 61 15.63 -3.72 -24.55
CA LEU A 61 16.43 -2.91 -25.47
C LEU A 61 17.03 -3.71 -26.65
N ARG A 62 16.64 -4.98 -26.80
CA ARG A 62 16.93 -5.83 -27.97
C ARG A 62 15.71 -5.97 -28.87
#